data_AF-A0AAD3N470-F1
#
_entry.id   AF-A0AAD3N470-F1
#
_cell.length_a   1.000
_cell.length_b   1.000
_cell.length_c   1.000
_cell.angle_alpha   90.00
_cell.angle_beta   90.00
_cell.angle_gamma   90.00
#
_symmetry.space_group_name_H-M   'P 1'
#
loop_
_entity.id
_entity.type
_entity.pdbx_description
1 polymer ?
#
loop_
_entity_poly.entity_id
_entity_poly.type
_entity_poly.pdbx_seq_one_letter_code
_entity_poly.pdbx_strand_id
1 'polypeptide(L)'
;MFRGSLYKRYPSLWRRLASVEERKKIVASSHATSVTLLKASECEEIFEGNDEKYKAVSISTEPPAYLREQKAKRSSQWVPTLPNSSHHLDAVPCSTTINRNRMGRDKKRTFPLCFDDHDPAVIHENAAQVEALVPIRLDMEIDGQKLRDAFTWNMNGKLRN
;
A
#
# COMPACT_ATOMS: atom_id res chain seq x y z
N MET A 1 0.72 -4.46 -10.89
CA MET A 1 1.51 -3.84 -11.99
C MET A 1 0.83 -2.53 -12.39
N PHE A 2 1.57 -1.45 -12.63
CA PHE A 2 0.97 -0.14 -12.96
C PHE A 2 1.57 0.48 -14.22
N ARG A 3 0.76 1.26 -14.95
CA ARG A 3 1.15 2.13 -16.09
C ARG A 3 2.07 1.46 -17.11
N GLY A 4 1.53 0.56 -17.92
CA GLY A 4 2.25 -0.04 -19.05
C GLY A 4 3.36 -1.05 -18.69
N SER A 5 3.71 -1.19 -17.41
CA SER A 5 4.66 -2.21 -16.94
C SER A 5 4.22 -3.64 -17.29
N LEU A 6 2.92 -3.89 -17.42
CA LEU A 6 2.37 -5.17 -17.87
C LEU A 6 2.90 -5.54 -19.26
N TYR A 7 2.79 -4.63 -20.24
CA TYR A 7 3.20 -4.89 -21.62
C TYR A 7 4.72 -4.87 -21.81
N LYS A 8 5.45 -4.22 -20.90
CA LYS A 8 6.92 -4.30 -20.86
C LYS A 8 7.40 -5.64 -20.33
N ARG A 9 6.71 -6.18 -19.31
CA ARG A 9 7.02 -7.46 -18.70
C ARG A 9 6.61 -8.64 -19.59
N TYR A 10 5.52 -8.48 -20.34
CA TYR A 10 4.99 -9.50 -21.24
C TYR A 10 4.88 -8.95 -22.67
N PRO A 11 6.01 -8.85 -23.41
CA PRO A 11 6.02 -8.30 -24.77
C PRO A 11 5.12 -9.10 -25.72
N SER A 12 5.06 -10.42 -25.53
CA SER A 12 4.34 -11.38 -26.39
C SER A 12 2.87 -11.57 -26.00
N LEU A 13 2.38 -10.82 -25.01
CA LEU A 13 0.99 -10.87 -24.57
C LEU A 13 0.05 -10.28 -25.64
N TRP A 14 -0.97 -11.03 -26.03
CA TRP A 14 -1.93 -10.56 -27.01
C TRP A 14 -2.73 -9.39 -26.44
N ARG A 15 -2.86 -8.34 -27.25
CA ARG A 15 -3.64 -7.17 -26.88
C ARG A 15 -4.20 -6.46 -28.11
N ARG A 16 -5.37 -5.87 -27.98
CA ARG A 16 -5.91 -4.93 -28.96
C ARG A 16 -6.74 -3.84 -28.32
N LEU A 17 -6.92 -2.71 -29.00
CA LEU A 17 -7.88 -1.70 -28.58
C LEU A 17 -9.31 -2.20 -28.86
N ALA A 18 -10.22 -1.94 -27.92
CA ALA A 18 -11.64 -2.21 -28.07
C ALA A 18 -12.26 -1.26 -29.12
N SER A 19 -13.14 -1.78 -29.98
CA SER A 19 -13.91 -0.97 -30.94
C SER A 19 -14.93 -0.06 -30.25
N VAL A 20 -15.54 0.87 -30.98
CA VAL A 20 -16.59 1.76 -30.42
C VAL A 20 -17.78 0.93 -29.91
N GLU A 21 -18.18 -0.09 -30.66
CA GLU A 21 -19.29 -0.99 -30.37
C GLU A 21 -19.00 -1.85 -29.14
N GLU A 22 -17.77 -2.36 -29.03
CA GLU A 22 -17.34 -3.13 -27.86
C GLU A 22 -17.23 -2.25 -26.62
N ARG A 23 -16.74 -1.02 -26.78
CA ARG A 23 -16.73 -0.04 -25.69
C ARG A 23 -18.13 0.24 -25.20
N LYS A 24 -19.14 0.37 -26.06
CA LYS A 24 -20.54 0.54 -25.60
C LYS A 24 -21.02 -0.60 -24.69
N LYS A 25 -20.57 -1.83 -24.93
CA LYS A 25 -20.88 -2.99 -24.07
C LYS A 25 -20.12 -2.95 -22.73
N ILE A 26 -18.90 -2.42 -22.74
CA ILE A 26 -18.01 -2.31 -21.57
C ILE A 26 -18.29 -1.06 -20.73
N VAL A 27 -18.81 0.02 -21.32
CA VAL A 27 -19.00 1.33 -20.67
C VAL A 27 -20.01 1.29 -19.52
N ALA A 28 -20.85 0.26 -19.43
CA ALA A 28 -21.61 -0.01 -18.21
C ALA A 28 -20.72 -0.15 -16.96
N SER A 29 -19.43 -0.47 -17.13
CA SER A 29 -18.47 -0.70 -16.05
C SER A 29 -17.22 0.19 -16.08
N SER A 30 -17.03 1.09 -17.05
CA SER A 30 -15.79 1.88 -17.15
C SER A 30 -15.91 3.21 -17.91
N HIS A 31 -15.37 4.28 -17.33
CA HIS A 31 -15.24 5.62 -17.95
C HIS A 31 -13.89 5.84 -18.66
N ALA A 32 -13.14 4.79 -18.98
CA ALA A 32 -11.82 4.91 -19.59
C ALA A 32 -11.87 5.40 -21.06
N THR A 33 -11.00 6.35 -21.40
CA THR A 33 -10.89 6.91 -22.77
C THR A 33 -10.34 5.90 -23.79
N SER A 34 -9.51 4.96 -23.34
CA SER A 34 -8.99 3.86 -24.14
C SER A 34 -9.08 2.56 -23.35
N VAL A 35 -9.63 1.53 -23.99
CA VAL A 35 -9.79 0.20 -23.40
C VAL A 35 -8.96 -0.77 -24.23
N THR A 36 -8.03 -1.45 -23.58
CA THR A 36 -7.24 -2.53 -24.19
C THR A 36 -7.80 -3.87 -23.73
N LEU A 37 -8.12 -4.72 -24.68
CA LEU A 37 -8.59 -6.07 -24.45
C LEU A 37 -7.42 -7.03 -24.46
N LEU A 38 -7.47 -7.98 -23.53
CA LEU A 38 -6.55 -9.11 -23.38
C LEU A 38 -7.37 -10.40 -23.56
N LYS A 39 -6.72 -11.50 -23.92
CA LYS A 39 -7.39 -12.81 -23.91
C LYS A 39 -7.49 -13.30 -22.46
N ALA A 40 -8.68 -13.75 -22.07
CA ALA A 40 -8.92 -14.30 -20.74
C ALA A 40 -7.98 -15.47 -20.43
N SER A 41 -7.82 -16.40 -21.37
CA SER A 41 -6.95 -17.56 -21.23
C SER A 41 -5.48 -17.18 -20.95
N GLU A 42 -4.96 -16.15 -21.62
CA GLU A 42 -3.57 -15.71 -21.40
C GLU A 42 -3.41 -15.06 -20.00
N CYS A 43 -4.44 -14.38 -19.51
CA CYS A 43 -4.44 -13.83 -18.15
C CYS A 43 -4.49 -14.92 -17.07
N GLU A 44 -5.32 -15.94 -17.26
CA GLU A 44 -5.45 -17.07 -16.34
C GLU A 44 -4.12 -17.83 -16.18
N GLU A 45 -3.47 -18.16 -17.30
CA GLU A 45 -2.15 -18.80 -17.27
C GLU A 45 -1.09 -17.95 -16.53
N ILE A 46 -1.17 -16.62 -16.63
CA ILE A 46 -0.27 -15.73 -15.88
C ILE A 46 -0.56 -15.80 -14.37
N PHE A 47 -1.83 -15.85 -13.98
CA PHE A 47 -2.21 -15.99 -12.56
C PHE A 47 -1.79 -17.34 -11.98
N GLU A 48 -1.80 -18.39 -12.78
CA GLU A 48 -1.34 -19.73 -12.41
C GLU A 48 0.20 -19.87 -12.40
N GLY A 49 0.94 -18.85 -12.88
CA GLY A 49 2.40 -18.85 -12.90
C GLY A 49 3.04 -19.44 -14.16
N ASN A 50 2.25 -19.78 -15.17
CA ASN A 50 2.71 -20.31 -16.47
C ASN A 50 3.06 -19.18 -17.46
N ASP A 51 3.78 -18.15 -17.00
CA ASP A 51 3.93 -16.88 -17.73
C ASP A 51 5.21 -16.75 -18.58
N GLU A 52 6.11 -17.74 -18.53
CA GLU A 52 7.42 -17.72 -19.20
C GLU A 52 7.34 -17.46 -20.71
N LYS A 53 6.36 -18.08 -21.40
CA LYS A 53 6.17 -17.90 -22.85
C LYS A 53 5.76 -16.47 -23.24
N TYR A 54 5.20 -15.70 -22.30
CA TYR A 54 4.80 -14.31 -22.55
C TYR A 54 5.90 -13.30 -22.23
N LYS A 55 6.87 -13.69 -21.37
CA LYS A 55 8.07 -12.90 -21.06
C LYS A 55 9.10 -12.96 -22.19
N ALA A 56 9.20 -14.12 -22.85
CA ALA A 56 10.13 -14.35 -23.95
C ALA A 56 9.70 -13.60 -25.22
N VAL A 57 10.65 -12.93 -25.89
CA VAL A 57 10.43 -12.35 -27.22
C VAL A 57 10.48 -13.51 -28.23
N SER A 58 9.34 -14.14 -28.48
CA SER A 58 9.22 -15.11 -29.57
C SER A 58 9.28 -14.33 -30.88
N ILE A 59 10.44 -14.40 -31.55
CA ILE A 59 10.59 -13.99 -32.95
C ILE A 59 9.69 -14.90 -33.78
N SER A 60 8.46 -14.44 -34.05
CA SER A 60 7.64 -14.94 -35.15
C SER A 60 7.38 -13.76 -36.08
N THR A 61 8.02 -13.83 -37.24
CA THR A 61 8.06 -12.82 -38.29
C THR A 61 6.72 -12.73 -39.01
N GLU A 62 6.01 -11.62 -38.89
CA GLU A 62 5.41 -10.92 -40.05
C GLU A 62 4.97 -9.49 -39.63
N PRO A 63 5.52 -8.41 -40.22
CA PRO A 63 5.16 -7.04 -39.85
C PRO A 63 3.98 -6.52 -40.69
N PRO A 64 2.84 -6.11 -40.09
CA PRO A 64 1.90 -5.26 -40.80
C PRO A 64 2.48 -3.84 -40.84
N ALA A 65 2.88 -3.44 -42.05
CA ALA A 65 3.15 -2.05 -42.38
C ALA A 65 1.91 -1.20 -42.06
N TYR A 66 2.05 -0.24 -41.15
CA TYR A 66 1.15 0.91 -41.13
C TYR A 66 1.95 2.20 -40.99
N LEU A 67 1.69 3.05 -41.97
CA LEU A 67 2.17 4.42 -42.16
C LEU A 67 1.96 5.26 -40.90
N ARG A 68 3.04 5.89 -40.45
CA ARG A 68 3.03 6.84 -39.34
C ARG A 68 3.03 8.24 -39.94
N GLU A 69 1.87 8.87 -40.04
CA GLU A 69 1.79 10.31 -40.32
C GLU A 69 2.29 11.11 -39.11
N GLN A 70 3.21 12.03 -39.38
CA GLN A 70 3.69 13.03 -38.45
C GLN A 70 2.72 14.21 -38.43
N LYS A 71 2.30 14.66 -37.24
CA LYS A 71 1.77 16.02 -37.06
C LYS A 71 2.27 16.67 -35.78
N ALA A 72 2.46 17.98 -35.93
CA ALA A 72 3.41 18.84 -35.26
C ALA A 72 3.11 19.22 -33.80
N LYS A 73 4.21 19.70 -33.18
CA LYS A 73 4.36 20.41 -31.90
C LYS A 73 3.26 21.45 -31.64
N ARG A 74 2.79 21.53 -30.38
CA ARG A 74 2.33 22.79 -29.79
C ARG A 74 2.95 22.98 -28.41
N SER A 75 3.40 24.21 -28.20
CA SER A 75 4.10 24.78 -27.06
C SER A 75 3.26 24.73 -25.78
N SER A 76 3.87 24.25 -24.70
CA SER A 76 3.33 24.35 -23.33
C SER A 76 3.83 25.66 -22.72
N GLN A 77 2.91 26.61 -22.52
CA GLN A 77 3.15 27.84 -21.79
C GLN A 77 2.57 27.68 -20.38
N TRP A 78 3.46 27.59 -19.39
CA TRP A 78 3.13 27.46 -17.98
C TRP A 78 2.96 28.85 -17.36
N VAL A 79 1.78 29.17 -16.83
CA VAL A 79 1.60 30.29 -15.89
C VAL A 79 0.59 29.86 -14.81
N PRO A 80 0.88 30.00 -13.50
CA PRO A 80 -0.08 29.70 -12.43
C PRO A 80 -0.96 30.92 -12.12
N THR A 81 -2.27 30.69 -11.99
CA THR A 81 -3.24 31.67 -11.47
C THR A 81 -3.51 31.45 -9.98
N LEU A 82 -3.45 32.54 -9.20
CA LEU A 82 -3.68 32.61 -7.76
C LEU A 82 -5.15 32.33 -7.37
N PRO A 83 -5.43 31.81 -6.17
CA PRO A 83 -6.79 31.54 -5.71
C PRO A 83 -7.54 32.81 -5.28
N ASN A 84 -8.74 32.95 -5.83
CA ASN A 84 -9.77 33.92 -5.45
C ASN A 84 -10.67 33.31 -4.37
N SER A 85 -10.70 33.90 -3.17
CA SER A 85 -11.86 33.73 -2.27
C SER A 85 -12.00 34.93 -1.35
N SER A 86 -12.89 35.84 -1.73
CA SER A 86 -13.44 36.88 -0.86
C SER A 86 -14.97 36.78 -0.86
N HIS A 87 -15.57 36.17 0.17
CA HIS A 87 -16.88 36.56 0.72
C HIS A 87 -17.30 35.69 1.91
N HIS A 88 -17.31 36.27 3.11
CA HIS A 88 -18.53 36.50 3.91
C HIS A 88 -18.15 37.31 5.15
N LEU A 89 -18.48 38.60 5.15
CA LEU A 89 -18.64 39.38 6.37
C LEU A 89 -20.10 39.26 6.79
N ASP A 90 -20.34 38.68 7.97
CA ASP A 90 -21.19 39.29 8.99
C ASP A 90 -21.18 38.46 10.27
N ALA A 91 -21.41 39.17 11.38
CA ALA A 91 -20.93 38.87 12.72
C ALA A 91 -21.95 38.16 13.60
N VAL A 92 -21.47 37.21 14.41
CA VAL A 92 -22.01 36.92 15.75
C VAL A 92 -20.83 36.52 16.66
N PRO A 93 -20.60 37.16 17.82
CA PRO A 93 -19.64 36.67 18.79
C PRO A 93 -20.13 35.33 19.37
N CYS A 94 -19.45 34.23 19.04
CA CYS A 94 -19.67 32.97 19.75
C CYS A 94 -19.20 33.12 21.21
N SER A 95 -20.10 32.81 22.13
CA SER A 95 -19.96 32.93 23.58
C SER A 95 -18.55 32.60 24.09
N THR A 96 -17.85 33.62 24.61
CA THR A 96 -16.59 33.45 25.35
C THR A 96 -16.83 32.53 26.55
N THR A 97 -16.17 31.38 26.58
CA THR A 97 -16.25 30.48 27.73
C THR A 97 -15.57 31.11 28.95
N ILE A 98 -16.26 31.05 30.08
CA ILE A 98 -15.86 31.51 31.42
C ILE A 98 -14.39 31.22 31.75
N ASN A 99 -13.66 32.27 32.12
CA ASN A 99 -12.33 32.15 32.71
C ASN A 99 -12.44 31.60 34.14
N ARG A 100 -12.02 30.35 34.35
CA ARG A 100 -11.80 29.78 35.69
C ARG A 100 -10.34 30.00 36.07
N ASN A 101 -10.00 31.22 36.51
CA ASN A 101 -8.74 31.46 37.20
C ASN A 101 -8.71 30.61 38.50
N ARG A 102 -8.18 29.38 38.42
CA ARG A 102 -7.36 28.83 39.50
C ARG A 102 -5.92 29.06 39.09
N MET A 103 -5.29 30.08 39.69
CA MET A 103 -3.84 30.20 39.69
C MET A 103 -3.27 29.09 40.59
N GLY A 104 -3.23 27.89 40.04
CA GLY A 104 -2.39 26.80 40.51
C GLY A 104 -1.88 26.12 39.25
N ARG A 105 -0.56 25.95 39.13
CA ARG A 105 -0.01 25.08 38.08
C ARG A 105 -0.51 23.68 38.41
N ASP A 106 -1.65 23.29 37.85
CA ASP A 106 -2.11 21.93 37.94
C ASP A 106 -1.09 21.12 37.14
N LYS A 107 -0.12 20.52 37.85
CA LYS A 107 0.80 19.56 37.27
C LYS A 107 -0.08 18.38 36.89
N LYS A 108 -0.70 18.44 35.72
CA LYS A 108 -1.30 17.27 35.09
C LYS A 108 -0.22 16.22 35.13
N ARG A 109 -0.43 15.19 35.97
CA ARG A 109 0.36 13.96 35.96
C ARG A 109 0.07 13.32 34.61
N THR A 110 0.74 13.84 33.59
CA THR A 110 0.93 13.14 32.34
C THR A 110 1.81 11.98 32.74
N PHE A 111 1.17 10.84 32.99
CA PHE A 111 1.88 9.58 32.93
C PHE A 111 2.69 9.63 31.62
N PRO A 112 3.99 9.30 31.64
CA PRO A 112 4.74 9.15 30.42
C PRO A 112 3.87 8.28 29.51
N LEU A 113 3.42 8.85 28.39
CA LEU A 113 2.82 8.06 27.36
C LEU A 113 4.00 7.22 26.88
N CYS A 114 4.10 5.99 27.37
CA CYS A 114 4.93 4.97 26.78
C CYS A 114 4.31 4.78 25.40
N PHE A 115 4.80 5.53 24.42
CA PHE A 115 4.48 5.23 23.04
C PHE A 115 5.11 3.86 22.81
N ASP A 116 4.23 2.87 22.71
CA ASP A 116 4.60 1.54 22.29
C ASP A 116 4.96 1.66 20.80
N ASP A 117 6.23 1.99 20.53
CA ASP A 117 6.76 2.18 19.18
C ASP A 117 6.90 0.83 18.43
N HIS A 118 6.43 -0.27 19.02
CA HIS A 118 6.40 -1.56 18.36
C HIS A 118 5.39 -1.56 17.22
N ASP A 119 5.84 -2.04 16.06
CA ASP A 119 4.99 -2.19 14.89
C ASP A 119 3.83 -3.17 15.20
N PRO A 120 2.56 -2.74 15.13
CA PRO A 120 1.42 -3.60 15.40
C PRO A 120 1.37 -4.82 14.47
N ALA A 121 1.94 -4.74 13.27
CA ALA A 121 2.04 -5.87 12.35
C ALA A 121 2.93 -6.99 12.92
N VAL A 122 4.06 -6.64 13.54
CA VAL A 122 4.99 -7.61 14.14
C VAL A 122 4.35 -8.29 15.36
N ILE A 123 3.63 -7.53 16.17
CA ILE A 123 2.87 -8.07 17.31
C ILE A 123 1.84 -9.10 16.82
N HIS A 124 1.08 -8.75 15.79
CA HIS A 124 0.04 -9.64 15.25
C HIS A 124 0.64 -10.88 14.59
N GLU A 125 1.73 -10.74 13.84
CA GLU A 125 2.44 -11.87 13.23
C GLU A 125 3.00 -12.82 14.30
N ASN A 126 3.59 -12.30 15.37
CA ASN A 126 4.10 -13.11 16.47
C ASN A 126 2.97 -13.82 17.23
N ALA A 127 1.84 -13.15 17.47
CA ALA A 127 0.66 -13.72 18.12
C ALA A 127 -0.02 -14.82 17.28
N ALA A 128 0.14 -14.78 15.95
CA ALA A 128 -0.41 -15.80 15.05
C ALA A 128 0.43 -17.08 14.98
N GLN A 129 1.64 -17.10 15.55
CA GLN A 129 2.47 -18.30 15.56
C GLN A 129 1.92 -19.34 16.53
N VAL A 130 2.07 -20.62 16.18
CA VAL A 130 1.70 -21.73 17.07
C VAL A 130 2.57 -21.68 18.32
N GLU A 131 1.94 -21.79 19.48
CA GLU A 131 2.64 -21.81 20.76
C GLU A 131 3.37 -23.16 20.94
N ALA A 132 4.70 -23.12 21.11
CA ALA A 132 5.52 -24.29 21.34
C ALA A 132 6.18 -24.18 22.72
N LEU A 133 5.45 -24.58 23.74
CA LEU A 133 5.85 -24.47 25.14
C LEU A 133 6.85 -25.56 25.53
N VAL A 134 8.03 -25.14 26.01
CA VAL A 134 9.08 -26.02 26.54
C VAL A 134 9.33 -25.74 28.02
N PRO A 135 9.50 -26.77 28.87
CA PRO A 135 9.80 -26.59 30.28
C PRO A 135 11.27 -26.18 30.46
N ILE A 136 11.50 -25.17 31.30
CA ILE A 136 12.82 -24.66 31.66
C ILE A 136 12.98 -24.76 33.17
N ARG A 137 14.17 -25.21 33.61
CA ARG A 137 14.52 -25.31 35.02
C ARG A 137 15.89 -24.69 35.25
N LEU A 138 15.96 -23.74 36.18
CA LEU A 138 17.19 -23.07 36.60
C LEU A 138 17.61 -23.61 37.97
N ASP A 139 18.89 -23.97 38.10
CA ASP A 139 19.54 -24.28 39.38
C ASP A 139 20.96 -23.76 39.30
N MET A 140 21.12 -22.48 39.63
CA MET A 140 22.37 -21.74 39.51
C MET A 140 22.83 -21.28 40.88
N GLU A 141 24.15 -21.26 41.09
CA GLU A 141 24.77 -20.67 42.27
C GLU A 141 25.95 -19.81 41.84
N ILE A 142 25.90 -18.51 42.12
CA ILE A 142 26.94 -17.53 41.77
C ILE A 142 27.21 -16.69 43.02
N ASP A 143 28.48 -16.60 43.44
CA ASP A 143 28.91 -15.85 44.63
C ASP A 143 28.11 -16.20 45.90
N GLY A 144 27.72 -17.47 46.05
CA GLY A 144 26.91 -17.97 47.16
C GLY A 144 25.41 -17.64 47.07
N GLN A 145 24.97 -16.93 46.03
CA GLN A 145 23.56 -16.69 45.75
C GLN A 145 22.98 -17.81 44.89
N LYS A 146 21.90 -18.43 45.37
CA LYS A 146 21.20 -19.53 44.69
C LYS A 146 19.98 -19.00 43.95
N LEU A 147 19.91 -19.25 42.64
CA LEU A 147 18.72 -19.05 41.82
C LEU A 147 18.16 -20.41 41.42
N ARG A 148 16.98 -20.73 41.96
CA ARG A 148 16.24 -21.95 41.62
C ARG A 148 14.88 -21.57 41.10
N ASP A 149 14.57 -21.99 39.87
CA ASP A 149 13.31 -21.67 39.22
C ASP A 149 12.84 -22.80 38.28
N ALA A 150 11.54 -22.85 38.03
CA ALA A 150 10.92 -23.76 37.09
C ALA A 150 9.74 -23.05 36.39
N PHE A 151 9.86 -22.85 35.08
CA PHE A 151 8.86 -22.17 34.27
C PHE A 151 8.74 -22.81 32.89
N THR A 152 7.77 -22.37 32.11
CA THR A 152 7.56 -22.83 30.73
C THR A 152 7.79 -21.65 29.79
N TRP A 153 8.50 -21.88 28.68
CA TRP A 153 8.84 -20.85 27.71
C TRP A 153 8.34 -21.21 26.32
N ASN A 154 7.78 -20.24 25.59
CA ASN A 154 7.43 -20.45 24.19
C ASN A 154 8.67 -20.36 23.30
N MET A 155 9.11 -21.49 22.74
CA MET A 155 10.28 -21.57 21.84
C MET A 155 10.14 -20.68 20.60
N ASN A 156 8.90 -20.41 20.18
CA ASN A 156 8.62 -19.59 19.00
C ASN A 156 8.51 -18.09 19.31
N GLY A 157 8.62 -17.68 20.57
CA GLY A 157 8.49 -16.27 20.96
C GLY A 157 9.56 -15.39 20.29
N LYS A 158 9.14 -14.53 19.37
CA LYS A 158 10.00 -13.53 18.71
C LYS A 158 9.56 -12.14 19.12
N LEU A 159 9.99 -11.69 20.31
CA LEU A 159 9.98 -10.26 20.61
C LEU A 159 11.31 -9.70 20.10
N ARG A 160 11.28 -9.07 18.92
CA ARG A 160 12.42 -8.30 18.41
C ARG A 160 12.45 -6.97 19.18
N ASN A 161 13.59 -6.69 19.84
CA ASN A 161 13.94 -5.36 20.33
C ASN A 161 14.12 -4.38 19.17
#